data_AF-A0AA93AI54-F1
#
_entry.id   AF-A0AA93AI54-F1
#
_cell.length_a   1.000
_cell.length_b   1.000
_cell.length_c   1.000
_cell.angle_alpha   90.00
_cell.angle_beta   90.00
_cell.angle_gamma   90.00
#
_symmetry.space_group_name_H-M   'P 1'
#
loop_
_entity.id
_entity.type
_entity.pdbx_description
1 polymer ?
#
loop_
_entity_poly.entity_id
_entity_poly.type
_entity_poly.pdbx_seq_one_letter_code
_entity_poly.pdbx_strand_id
1 'polypeptide(L)'
;MISNDIILNSSSFMMLFFLSLWGVCFFIFVYRNLGGPKVGKDSLLYFNFIFFKHNILSNCALIFLVLGYIAAAIAEYRREFNSFLLMSNLAGGVSFFFFALYGKYFYQGLIDDEKSFFFIRIFLTKLDLSFGAIFLWLSRFAYITWLTVFISN
;
A
#
# COMPACT_ATOMS: atom_id res chain seq x y z
N MET A 1 -25.59 -9.65 10.31
CA MET A 1 -26.68 -9.67 9.33
C MET A 1 -26.03 -9.58 7.96
N ILE A 2 -26.07 -10.66 7.17
CA ILE A 2 -25.52 -10.63 5.80
C ILE A 2 -26.36 -9.63 5.02
N SER A 3 -25.76 -8.58 4.47
CA SER A 3 -26.46 -7.61 3.63
C SER A 3 -27.01 -8.34 2.40
N ASN A 4 -28.22 -8.01 1.94
CA ASN A 4 -28.73 -8.58 0.68
C ASN A 4 -27.98 -8.02 -0.56
N ASP A 5 -27.05 -7.08 -0.34
CA ASP A 5 -26.18 -6.54 -1.36
C ASP A 5 -25.01 -7.49 -1.68
N ILE A 6 -25.17 -8.23 -2.78
CA ILE A 6 -24.17 -9.17 -3.29
C ILE A 6 -22.82 -8.48 -3.55
N ILE A 7 -22.83 -7.22 -4.02
CA ILE A 7 -21.61 -6.48 -4.34
C ILE A 7 -20.86 -6.14 -3.05
N LEU A 8 -21.58 -5.69 -2.01
CA LEU A 8 -20.99 -5.41 -0.70
C LEU A 8 -20.35 -6.67 -0.09
N ASN A 9 -21.06 -7.80 -0.11
CA ASN A 9 -20.55 -9.04 0.46
C ASN A 9 -19.33 -9.57 -0.32
N SER A 10 -19.40 -9.54 -1.66
CA SER A 10 -18.32 -10.01 -2.53
C SER A 10 -17.07 -9.14 -2.38
N SER A 11 -17.21 -7.82 -2.40
CA SER A 11 -16.09 -6.89 -2.20
C SER A 11 -15.48 -6.99 -0.81
N SER A 12 -16.30 -7.14 0.24
CA SER A 12 -15.82 -7.37 1.61
C SER A 12 -15.05 -8.69 1.72
N PHE A 13 -15.54 -9.76 1.09
CA PHE A 13 -14.85 -11.05 1.05
C PHE A 13 -13.52 -10.97 0.29
N MET A 14 -13.52 -10.30 -0.88
CA MET A 14 -12.29 -10.07 -1.66
C MET A 14 -11.26 -9.26 -0.87
N MET A 15 -11.69 -8.21 -0.15
CA MET A 15 -10.82 -7.43 0.73
C MET A 15 -10.16 -8.32 1.78
N LEU A 16 -10.95 -9.14 2.51
CA LEU A 16 -10.42 -10.05 3.52
C LEU A 16 -9.46 -11.09 2.91
N PHE A 17 -9.79 -11.62 1.74
CA PHE A 17 -8.96 -12.57 1.01
C PHE A 17 -7.59 -11.96 0.63
N PHE A 18 -7.58 -10.77 0.03
CA PHE A 18 -6.33 -10.10 -0.35
C PHE A 18 -5.50 -9.67 0.85
N LEU A 19 -6.14 -9.18 1.93
CA LEU A 19 -5.43 -8.85 3.17
C LEU A 19 -4.84 -10.11 3.83
N SER A 20 -5.53 -11.24 3.76
CA SER A 20 -5.02 -12.53 4.25
C SER A 20 -3.80 -12.97 3.45
N LEU A 21 -3.85 -12.90 2.12
CA LEU A 21 -2.72 -13.21 1.24
C LEU A 21 -1.54 -12.26 1.48
N TRP A 22 -1.81 -10.96 1.67
CA TRP A 22 -0.80 -9.98 2.06
C TRP A 22 -0.16 -10.34 3.40
N GLY A 23 -0.97 -10.74 4.39
CA GLY A 23 -0.49 -11.24 5.68
C GLY A 23 0.39 -12.48 5.54
N VAL A 24 0.03 -13.43 4.67
CA VAL A 24 0.89 -14.59 4.36
C VAL A 24 2.23 -14.13 3.78
N CYS A 25 2.24 -13.17 2.84
CA CYS A 25 3.49 -12.62 2.32
C CYS A 25 4.33 -11.95 3.42
N PHE A 26 3.70 -11.28 4.38
CA PHE A 26 4.38 -10.70 5.55
C PHE A 26 5.02 -11.78 6.42
N PHE A 27 4.29 -12.85 6.75
CA PHE A 27 4.86 -13.96 7.53
C PHE A 27 6.04 -14.63 6.80
N ILE A 28 5.92 -14.88 5.49
CA ILE A 28 7.02 -15.43 4.69
C ILE A 28 8.23 -14.48 4.76
N PHE A 29 8.04 -13.17 4.65
CA PHE A 29 9.11 -12.18 4.79
C PHE A 29 9.76 -12.24 6.18
N VAL A 30 8.99 -12.29 7.26
CA VAL A 30 9.52 -12.35 8.63
C VAL A 30 10.40 -13.59 8.82
N TYR A 31 9.91 -14.77 8.45
CA TYR A 31 10.68 -16.00 8.68
C TYR A 31 11.84 -16.18 7.71
N ARG A 32 11.67 -15.81 6.44
CA ARG A 32 12.69 -16.04 5.40
C ARG A 32 13.72 -14.94 5.30
N ASN A 33 13.33 -13.67 5.48
CA ASN A 33 14.22 -12.52 5.26
C ASN A 33 14.70 -11.91 6.58
N LEU A 34 13.88 -11.90 7.64
CA LEU A 34 14.31 -11.40 8.94
C LEU A 34 14.93 -12.49 9.83
N GLY A 35 14.74 -13.78 9.50
CA GLY A 35 15.30 -14.90 10.27
C GLY A 35 14.51 -15.25 11.52
N GLY A 36 13.23 -14.86 11.60
CA GLY A 36 12.35 -15.18 12.72
C GLY A 36 11.57 -13.98 13.27
N PRO A 37 10.80 -14.17 14.36
CA PRO A 37 10.00 -13.11 14.97
C PRO A 37 10.92 -12.00 15.50
N LYS A 38 10.71 -10.78 15.00
CA LYS A 38 11.44 -9.58 15.41
C LYS A 38 10.49 -8.54 16.02
N VAL A 39 11.08 -7.52 16.67
CA VAL A 39 10.36 -6.41 17.32
C VAL A 39 9.53 -5.66 16.29
N GLY A 40 8.38 -5.08 16.70
CA GLY A 40 7.45 -4.40 15.79
C GLY A 40 8.07 -3.31 14.89
N LYS A 41 9.18 -2.68 15.29
CA LYS A 41 9.92 -1.73 14.44
C LYS A 41 10.50 -2.38 13.18
N ASP A 42 10.84 -3.66 13.23
CA ASP A 42 11.37 -4.41 12.10
C ASP A 42 10.27 -4.83 11.13
N SER A 43 8.99 -4.78 11.55
CA SER A 43 7.86 -4.97 10.64
C SER A 43 7.80 -3.90 9.55
N LEU A 44 8.30 -2.69 9.81
CA LEU A 44 8.35 -1.61 8.82
C LEU A 44 9.37 -1.88 7.71
N LEU A 45 10.34 -2.76 7.92
CA LEU A 45 11.22 -3.25 6.86
C LEU A 45 10.45 -3.97 5.76
N TYR A 46 9.25 -4.47 6.07
CA TYR A 46 8.37 -5.04 5.07
C TYR A 46 7.92 -4.02 4.02
N PHE A 47 7.73 -2.75 4.40
CA PHE A 47 7.41 -1.70 3.43
C PHE A 47 8.60 -1.37 2.54
N ASN A 48 9.82 -1.32 3.10
CA ASN A 48 11.03 -1.20 2.27
C ASN A 48 11.11 -2.35 1.27
N PHE A 49 10.84 -3.57 1.74
CA PHE A 49 10.80 -4.77 0.91
C PHE A 49 9.75 -4.68 -0.20
N ILE A 50 8.52 -4.25 0.10
CA ILE A 50 7.45 -4.09 -0.88
C ILE A 50 7.80 -3.02 -1.93
N PHE A 51 8.29 -1.86 -1.49
CA PHE A 51 8.45 -0.69 -2.36
C PHE A 51 9.74 -0.68 -3.18
N PHE A 52 10.82 -1.33 -2.72
CA PHE A 52 12.13 -1.19 -3.37
C PHE A 52 12.74 -2.51 -3.88
N LYS A 53 12.24 -3.69 -3.47
CA LYS A 53 12.72 -4.98 -3.99
C LYS A 53 11.95 -5.43 -5.23
N HIS A 54 12.61 -6.20 -6.10
CA HIS A 54 12.03 -6.69 -7.36
C HIS A 54 11.64 -8.17 -7.36
N ASN A 55 11.77 -8.86 -6.22
CA ASN A 55 11.47 -10.28 -6.16
C ASN A 55 9.96 -10.57 -6.24
N ILE A 56 9.63 -11.81 -6.59
CA ILE A 56 8.25 -12.26 -6.78
C ILE A 56 7.40 -12.00 -5.53
N LEU A 57 7.92 -12.31 -4.33
CA LEU A 57 7.19 -12.13 -3.09
C LEU A 57 6.84 -10.65 -2.81
N SER A 58 7.75 -9.73 -3.07
CA SER A 58 7.53 -8.28 -2.95
C SER A 58 6.47 -7.79 -3.95
N ASN A 59 6.51 -8.27 -5.19
CA ASN A 59 5.53 -7.91 -6.21
C ASN A 59 4.14 -8.49 -5.87
N CYS A 60 4.05 -9.75 -5.43
CA CYS A 60 2.80 -10.34 -4.96
C CYS A 60 2.22 -9.58 -3.77
N ALA A 61 3.05 -9.24 -2.78
CA ALA A 61 2.63 -8.44 -1.64
C ALA A 61 2.07 -7.07 -2.08
N LEU A 62 2.75 -6.38 -2.99
CA LEU A 62 2.24 -5.12 -3.53
C LEU A 62 0.88 -5.29 -4.20
N ILE A 63 0.73 -6.31 -5.06
CA ILE A 63 -0.52 -6.58 -5.78
C ILE A 63 -1.65 -6.86 -4.79
N PHE A 64 -1.43 -7.72 -3.80
CA PHE A 64 -2.45 -8.02 -2.78
C PHE A 64 -2.81 -6.80 -1.95
N LEU A 65 -1.84 -5.95 -1.59
CA LEU A 65 -2.10 -4.70 -0.88
C LEU A 65 -3.02 -3.79 -1.72
N VAL A 66 -2.68 -3.54 -2.98
CA VAL A 66 -3.44 -2.65 -3.87
C VAL A 66 -4.85 -3.20 -4.14
N LEU A 67 -4.98 -4.51 -4.42
CA LEU A 67 -6.28 -5.14 -4.62
C LEU A 67 -7.13 -5.13 -3.34
N GLY A 68 -6.51 -5.29 -2.17
CA GLY A 68 -7.17 -5.14 -0.88
C GLY A 68 -7.76 -3.74 -0.69
N TYR A 69 -6.99 -2.69 -0.99
CA TYR A 69 -7.47 -1.31 -0.95
C TYR A 69 -8.62 -1.05 -1.93
N ILE A 70 -8.53 -1.54 -3.16
CA ILE A 70 -9.61 -1.37 -4.16
C ILE A 70 -10.89 -2.08 -3.70
N ALA A 71 -10.78 -3.31 -3.20
CA ALA A 71 -11.91 -4.07 -2.69
C ALA A 71 -12.55 -3.39 -1.47
N ALA A 72 -11.73 -2.85 -0.55
CA ALA A 72 -12.19 -2.07 0.59
C ALA A 72 -12.96 -0.82 0.15
N ALA A 73 -12.42 -0.06 -0.80
CA ALA A 73 -13.06 1.15 -1.32
C ALA A 73 -14.44 0.86 -1.94
N ILE A 74 -14.57 -0.24 -2.69
CA ILE A 74 -15.85 -0.69 -3.26
C ILE A 74 -16.84 -1.09 -2.16
N ALA A 75 -16.39 -1.86 -1.16
CA ALA A 75 -17.23 -2.28 -0.04
C ALA A 75 -17.77 -1.07 0.74
N GLU A 76 -16.89 -0.12 1.05
CA GLU A 76 -17.26 1.08 1.82
C GLU A 76 -18.21 1.99 1.02
N TYR A 77 -17.96 2.15 -0.28
CA TYR A 77 -18.90 2.83 -1.17
C TYR A 77 -20.27 2.16 -1.18
N ARG A 78 -20.36 0.83 -1.23
CA ARG A 78 -21.67 0.14 -1.23
C ARG A 78 -22.39 0.24 0.12
N ARG A 79 -21.67 0.50 1.20
CA ARG A 79 -22.25 0.68 2.53
C ARG A 79 -22.93 2.04 2.68
N GLU A 80 -22.31 3.11 2.17
CA GLU A 80 -22.74 4.49 2.43
C GLU A 80 -23.14 5.27 1.17
N PHE A 81 -22.93 4.69 -0.01
CA PHE A 81 -23.12 5.32 -1.34
C PHE A 81 -22.43 6.69 -1.47
N ASN A 82 -21.32 6.88 -0.75
CA ASN A 82 -20.57 8.13 -0.72
C ASN A 82 -19.45 8.12 -1.78
N SER A 83 -19.70 8.77 -2.92
CA SER A 83 -18.72 8.87 -4.01
C SER A 83 -17.45 9.65 -3.62
N PHE A 84 -17.54 10.59 -2.68
CA PHE A 84 -16.38 11.35 -2.21
C PHE A 84 -15.45 10.47 -1.38
N LEU A 85 -16.01 9.65 -0.48
CA LEU A 85 -15.25 8.67 0.29
C LEU A 85 -14.63 7.60 -0.62
N LEU A 86 -15.36 7.14 -1.65
CA LEU A 86 -14.83 6.23 -2.65
C LEU A 86 -13.58 6.81 -3.35
N MET A 87 -13.66 8.04 -3.85
CA MET A 87 -12.54 8.70 -4.51
C MET A 87 -11.35 8.86 -3.57
N SER A 88 -11.58 9.23 -2.32
CA SER A 88 -10.54 9.32 -1.30
C SER A 88 -9.84 7.98 -1.07
N ASN A 89 -10.59 6.91 -0.80
CA ASN A 89 -10.03 5.59 -0.53
C ASN A 89 -9.25 5.02 -1.72
N LEU A 90 -9.75 5.25 -2.94
CA LEU A 90 -9.02 4.91 -4.16
C LEU A 90 -7.71 5.73 -4.27
N ALA A 91 -7.73 7.02 -3.90
CA ALA A 91 -6.52 7.85 -3.87
C ALA A 91 -5.48 7.28 -2.87
N GLY A 92 -5.91 6.76 -1.73
CA GLY A 92 -5.04 6.05 -0.77
C GLY A 92 -4.35 4.83 -1.41
N GLY A 93 -5.13 3.94 -2.05
CA GLY A 93 -4.58 2.75 -2.73
C GLY A 93 -3.65 3.11 -3.90
N VAL A 94 -4.05 4.08 -4.72
CA VAL A 94 -3.26 4.59 -5.86
C VAL A 94 -1.97 5.26 -5.39
N SER A 95 -1.99 5.94 -4.23
CA SER A 95 -0.79 6.51 -3.63
C SER A 95 0.28 5.44 -3.40
N PHE A 96 -0.08 4.33 -2.74
CA PHE A 96 0.86 3.23 -2.50
C PHE A 96 1.37 2.61 -3.81
N PHE A 97 0.49 2.45 -4.81
CA PHE A 97 0.87 1.91 -6.10
C PHE A 97 1.89 2.80 -6.82
N PHE A 98 1.64 4.12 -6.90
CA PHE A 98 2.58 5.05 -7.50
C PHE A 98 3.91 5.12 -6.75
N PHE A 99 3.88 5.06 -5.41
CA PHE A 99 5.11 5.02 -4.63
C PHE A 99 5.92 3.76 -4.93
N ALA A 100 5.25 2.62 -5.08
CA ALA A 100 5.91 1.37 -5.43
C ALA A 100 6.49 1.38 -6.85
N LEU A 101 5.79 1.98 -7.82
CA LEU A 101 6.33 2.17 -9.17
C LEU A 101 7.61 3.02 -9.13
N TYR A 102 7.59 4.12 -8.37
CA TYR A 102 8.78 4.93 -8.16
C TYR A 102 9.92 4.11 -7.51
N GLY A 103 9.64 3.46 -6.38
CA GLY A 103 10.64 2.74 -5.60
C GLY A 103 11.28 1.56 -6.35
N LYS A 104 10.50 0.83 -7.15
CA LYS A 104 11.02 -0.29 -7.95
C LYS A 104 11.75 0.22 -9.19
N TYR A 105 11.09 0.99 -10.04
CA TYR A 105 11.60 1.21 -11.40
C TYR A 105 12.43 2.48 -11.56
N PHE A 106 12.29 3.45 -10.66
CA PHE A 106 12.84 4.80 -10.87
C PHE A 106 13.77 5.27 -9.75
N TYR A 107 13.73 4.65 -8.58
CA TYR A 107 14.60 5.02 -7.48
C TYR A 107 16.05 4.61 -7.78
N GLN A 108 16.94 5.59 -7.91
CA GLN A 108 18.36 5.39 -8.25
C GLN A 108 19.31 5.49 -7.05
N GLY A 109 18.78 5.65 -5.83
CA GLY A 109 19.61 5.75 -4.62
C GLY A 109 20.01 4.39 -4.05
N LEU A 110 20.95 4.39 -3.10
CA LEU A 110 21.21 3.21 -2.28
C LEU A 110 19.98 2.91 -1.43
N ILE A 111 19.52 1.66 -1.47
CA ILE A 111 18.41 1.16 -0.66
C ILE A 111 19.00 0.73 0.69
N ASP A 112 18.52 1.36 1.76
CA ASP A 112 18.90 0.98 3.13
C ASP A 112 17.83 0.05 3.70
N ASP A 113 18.02 -1.25 3.51
CA ASP A 113 17.11 -2.30 3.96
C ASP A 113 17.20 -2.62 5.45
N GLU A 114 18.10 -1.97 6.20
CA GLU A 114 18.23 -2.14 7.65
C GLU A 114 17.47 -1.05 8.42
N LYS A 115 17.28 0.12 7.80
CA LYS A 115 16.52 1.22 8.41
C LYS A 115 15.03 1.07 8.19
N SER A 116 14.30 0.74 9.25
CA SER A 116 12.83 0.63 9.32
C SER A 116 12.05 1.78 8.67
N PHE A 117 12.56 3.00 8.75
CA PHE A 117 11.87 4.21 8.26
C PHE A 117 12.38 4.71 6.91
N PHE A 118 13.19 3.92 6.20
CA PHE A 118 13.76 4.32 4.92
C PHE A 118 12.67 4.73 3.92
N PHE A 119 11.62 3.92 3.74
CA PHE A 119 10.52 4.25 2.84
C PHE A 119 9.84 5.59 3.20
N ILE A 120 9.60 5.86 4.48
CA ILE A 120 8.98 7.13 4.94
C ILE A 120 9.91 8.29 4.61
N ARG A 121 11.21 8.14 4.88
CA ARG A 121 12.20 9.18 4.57
C ARG A 121 12.22 9.49 3.08
N ILE A 122 12.25 8.47 2.22
CA ILE A 122 12.19 8.68 0.77
C ILE A 122 10.87 9.34 0.39
N PHE A 123 9.76 8.83 0.90
CA PHE A 123 8.43 9.37 0.64
C PHE A 123 8.30 10.84 1.06
N LEU A 124 8.89 11.29 2.16
CA LEU A 124 8.74 12.68 2.63
C LEU A 124 9.81 13.64 2.10
N THR A 125 11.07 13.20 2.07
CA THR A 125 12.22 14.12 1.91
C THR A 125 12.86 14.07 0.54
N LYS A 126 12.61 13.03 -0.27
CA LYS A 126 13.27 12.90 -1.56
C LYS A 126 12.71 13.94 -2.53
N LEU A 127 13.55 14.87 -2.95
CA LEU A 127 13.28 15.79 -4.04
C LEU A 127 14.01 15.25 -5.27
N ASP A 128 13.27 14.55 -6.10
CA ASP A 128 13.75 14.01 -7.37
C ASP A 128 13.06 14.82 -8.48
N LEU A 129 13.84 15.20 -9.50
CA LEU A 129 13.36 15.95 -10.67
C LEU A 129 13.49 15.12 -11.95
N SER A 130 13.92 13.86 -11.85
CA SER A 130 13.92 12.93 -12.96
C SER A 130 12.50 12.61 -13.43
N PHE A 131 12.34 12.11 -14.66
CA PHE A 131 11.03 11.69 -15.19
C PHE A 131 10.29 10.72 -14.25
N GLY A 132 11.03 9.81 -13.61
CA GLY A 132 10.48 8.87 -12.65
C GLY A 132 9.90 9.51 -11.39
N ALA A 133 10.36 10.72 -11.04
CA ALA A 133 9.85 11.46 -9.89
C ALA A 133 8.36 11.84 -10.02
N ILE A 134 7.81 11.86 -11.24
CA ILE A 134 6.38 12.10 -11.46
C ILE A 134 5.53 11.11 -10.64
N PHE A 135 5.93 9.83 -10.57
CA PHE A 135 5.24 8.82 -9.77
C PHE A 135 5.33 9.12 -8.26
N LEU A 136 6.48 9.58 -7.78
CA LEU A 136 6.64 9.98 -6.38
C LEU A 136 5.74 11.17 -6.04
N TRP A 137 5.70 12.18 -6.92
CA TRP A 137 4.85 13.36 -6.72
C TRP A 137 3.37 13.03 -6.78
N LEU A 138 2.93 12.25 -7.77
CA LEU A 138 1.55 11.75 -7.87
C LEU A 138 1.14 10.96 -6.63
N SER A 139 2.04 10.10 -6.14
CA SER A 139 1.83 9.34 -4.91
C SER A 139 1.59 10.26 -3.70
N ARG A 140 2.41 11.31 -3.54
CA ARG A 140 2.26 12.29 -2.46
C ARG A 140 0.96 13.07 -2.55
N PHE A 141 0.60 13.55 -3.74
CA PHE A 141 -0.66 14.27 -3.93
C PHE A 141 -1.86 13.37 -3.62
N ALA A 142 -1.87 12.14 -4.11
CA ALA A 142 -2.92 11.17 -3.82
C ALA A 142 -3.01 10.85 -2.31
N TYR A 143 -1.87 10.73 -1.62
CA TYR A 143 -1.82 10.53 -0.17
C TYR A 143 -2.41 11.72 0.60
N ILE A 144 -2.04 12.95 0.23
CA ILE A 144 -2.56 14.17 0.87
C ILE A 144 -4.07 14.28 0.65
N THR A 145 -4.57 13.99 -0.55
CA THR A 145 -6.02 13.95 -0.84
C THR A 145 -6.72 12.93 0.05
N TRP A 146 -6.19 11.72 0.16
CA TRP A 146 -6.78 10.69 1.04
C TRP A 146 -6.79 11.14 2.51
N LEU A 147 -5.67 11.68 3.00
CA LEU A 147 -5.49 12.09 4.39
C LEU A 147 -6.39 13.28 4.76
N THR A 148 -6.50 14.27 3.87
CA THR A 148 -7.39 15.43 4.07
C THR A 148 -8.85 15.02 4.18
N VAL A 149 -9.31 14.13 3.31
CA VAL A 149 -10.68 13.60 3.37
C VAL A 149 -10.88 12.75 4.62
N PHE A 150 -9.92 11.88 4.96
CA PHE A 150 -9.99 11.03 6.15
C PHE A 150 -10.08 11.84 7.45
N ILE A 151 -9.37 12.97 7.56
CA ILE A 151 -9.46 13.85 8.74
C ILE A 151 -10.76 14.65 8.75
N SER A 152 -11.30 15.01 7.58
CA SER A 152 -12.51 15.84 7.48
C SER A 152 -13.82 15.09 7.70
N ASN A 153 -13.79 13.76 7.67
CA ASN A 153 -14.94 12.88 7.78
C ASN A 153 -15.07 12.33 9.21
#